data_AF-A0AAJ2A035-F1
#
_entry.id   AF-A0AAJ2A035-F1
#
_cell.length_a   1.000
_cell.length_b   1.000
_cell.length_c   1.000
_cell.angle_alpha   90.00
_cell.angle_beta   90.00
_cell.angle_gamma   90.00
#
_symmetry.space_group_name_H-M   'P 1'
#
loop_
_entity.id
_entity.type
_entity.pdbx_description
1 polymer ?
#
loop_
_entity_poly.entity_id
_entity_poly.type
_entity_poly.pdbx_seq_one_letter_code
_entity_poly.pdbx_strand_id
1 'polypeptide(L)'
;MNSTFQTARSRRVRLSSSLALMLATAVTLEAAAQQAIYYPARGQSQSQQGNDVSQCQQWAKQNTGIDPMALAQQANQPPPTQQQGGRVRGAAGGAAAGAAMGAIAGDAGKGAAAGAAGGAVMGGVHQRQRRRAAASQQQANQQQVSQEMTTFNRAVSACMTGRGYTVQ
;
A
#
# COMPACT_ATOMS: atom_id res chain seq x y z
N MET A 1 20.05 -12.68 -53.73
CA MET A 1 21.42 -12.27 -53.37
C MET A 1 21.44 -10.76 -53.14
N ASN A 2 22.08 -10.33 -52.04
CA ASN A 2 22.71 -9.02 -51.75
C ASN A 2 22.05 -7.72 -52.24
N SER A 3 21.60 -6.81 -51.37
CA SER A 3 22.37 -5.96 -50.42
C SER A 3 23.02 -4.72 -51.07
N THR A 4 22.69 -3.55 -50.49
CA THR A 4 23.46 -2.28 -50.41
C THR A 4 23.56 -1.43 -51.69
N PHE A 5 23.53 -0.08 -51.75
CA PHE A 5 23.84 1.05 -50.85
C PHE A 5 22.91 2.24 -51.25
N GLN A 6 22.23 2.92 -50.32
CA GLN A 6 22.65 4.17 -49.67
C GLN A 6 22.68 5.41 -50.58
N THR A 7 21.73 6.34 -50.39
CA THR A 7 21.98 7.78 -50.62
C THR A 7 21.14 8.62 -49.68
N ALA A 8 21.83 9.33 -48.79
CA ALA A 8 21.26 10.25 -47.82
C ALA A 8 20.61 11.46 -48.51
N ARG A 9 19.39 11.82 -48.08
CA ARG A 9 18.90 13.20 -48.27
C ARG A 9 18.15 13.65 -47.04
N SER A 10 18.77 14.61 -46.36
CA SER A 10 18.27 15.31 -45.19
C SER A 10 16.82 15.78 -45.37
N ARG A 11 15.94 15.46 -44.41
CA ARG A 11 14.76 16.27 -44.15
C ARG A 11 14.69 16.55 -42.66
N ARG A 12 14.83 17.84 -42.34
CA ARG A 12 14.62 18.41 -41.02
C ARG A 12 13.24 17.99 -40.53
N VAL A 13 13.18 17.14 -39.52
CA VAL A 13 11.92 16.74 -38.89
C VAL A 13 11.42 17.95 -38.12
N ARG A 14 10.37 18.58 -38.66
CA ARG A 14 9.65 19.67 -37.98
C ARG A 14 8.98 19.07 -36.75
N LEU A 15 9.22 19.69 -35.58
CA LEU A 15 8.44 19.44 -34.37
C LEU A 15 6.98 19.79 -34.65
N SER A 16 6.10 18.80 -34.54
CA SER A 16 4.66 19.00 -34.49
C SER A 16 4.06 17.98 -33.52
N SER A 17 3.82 18.49 -32.32
CA SER A 17 2.66 18.29 -31.46
C SER A 17 1.96 16.92 -31.42
N SER A 18 1.97 16.38 -30.19
CA SER A 18 0.87 15.68 -29.54
C SER A 18 0.79 14.16 -29.69
N LEU A 19 0.72 13.52 -28.51
CA LEU A 19 0.08 12.23 -28.24
C LEU A 19 0.93 10.96 -28.45
N ALA A 20 1.95 10.78 -27.61
CA ALA A 20 2.45 9.45 -27.29
C ALA A 20 3.08 9.44 -25.89
N LEU A 21 2.28 9.65 -24.85
CA LEU A 21 2.73 9.49 -23.46
C LEU A 21 2.15 8.22 -22.85
N MET A 22 2.93 7.15 -23.00
CA MET A 22 3.15 6.05 -22.04
C MET A 22 1.93 5.57 -21.24
N LEU A 23 1.29 4.50 -21.76
CA LEU A 23 0.42 3.63 -20.97
C LEU A 23 1.31 2.75 -20.06
N ALA A 24 1.68 3.26 -18.89
CA ALA A 24 2.36 2.46 -17.86
C ALA A 24 1.33 1.61 -17.11
N THR A 25 1.11 0.37 -17.56
CA THR A 25 0.33 -0.63 -16.83
C THR A 25 1.11 -1.05 -15.59
N ALA A 26 0.64 -0.60 -14.41
CA ALA A 26 1.11 -1.13 -13.14
C ALA A 26 0.56 -2.55 -12.99
N VAL A 27 1.39 -3.56 -13.27
CA VAL A 27 1.10 -4.94 -12.87
C VAL A 27 1.20 -4.97 -11.35
N THR A 28 0.04 -4.94 -10.68
CA THR A 28 -0.06 -5.23 -9.25
C THR A 28 0.19 -6.72 -9.07
N LEU A 29 1.39 -7.11 -8.61
CA LEU A 29 1.60 -8.46 -8.11
C LEU A 29 0.81 -8.60 -6.82
N GLU A 30 -0.34 -9.26 -6.90
CA GLU A 30 -1.07 -9.75 -5.74
C GLU A 30 -0.19 -10.81 -5.07
N ALA A 31 0.44 -10.45 -3.95
CA ALA A 31 1.10 -11.41 -3.09
C ALA A 31 0.02 -12.27 -2.42
N ALA A 32 -0.45 -13.29 -3.13
CA ALA A 32 -1.33 -14.28 -2.57
C ALA A 32 -0.60 -14.97 -1.42
N ALA A 33 -1.19 -14.93 -0.22
CA ALA A 33 -0.72 -15.71 0.91
C ALA A 33 -0.79 -17.20 0.51
N GLN A 34 0.36 -17.78 0.16
CA GLN A 34 0.48 -19.18 -0.22
C GLN A 34 0.16 -20.01 1.01
N GLN A 35 -1.04 -20.59 1.02
CA GLN A 35 -1.45 -21.55 2.04
C GLN A 35 -0.59 -22.79 1.84
N ALA A 36 0.18 -23.16 2.86
CA ALA A 36 1.05 -24.34 2.80
C ALA A 36 0.23 -25.60 2.46
N ILE A 37 0.72 -26.39 1.50
CA ILE A 37 0.03 -27.61 1.07
C ILE A 37 0.58 -28.76 1.89
N TYR A 38 -0.30 -29.44 2.63
CA TYR A 38 0.06 -30.61 3.44
C TYR A 38 -0.25 -31.88 2.67
N TYR A 39 0.75 -32.69 2.38
CA TYR A 39 0.57 -33.98 1.72
C TYR A 39 0.62 -35.14 2.74
N PRO A 40 -0.38 -36.04 2.78
CA PRO A 40 -0.49 -37.13 3.74
C PRO A 40 0.43 -38.30 3.38
N ALA A 41 1.70 -38.22 3.80
CA ALA A 41 2.73 -39.20 3.43
C ALA A 41 2.59 -40.58 4.10
N ARG A 42 1.69 -40.73 5.09
CA ARG A 42 1.47 -42.00 5.83
C ARG A 42 0.08 -42.59 5.59
N GLY A 43 -0.60 -42.21 4.50
CA GLY A 43 -1.93 -42.72 4.17
C GLY A 43 -3.04 -42.17 5.07
N GLN A 44 -2.86 -40.98 5.64
CA GLN A 44 -3.92 -40.33 6.44
C GLN A 44 -5.13 -40.01 5.56
N SER A 45 -6.34 -40.25 6.07
CA SER A 45 -7.58 -39.88 5.37
C SER A 45 -7.79 -38.35 5.36
N GLN A 46 -8.63 -37.86 4.46
CA GLN A 46 -8.98 -36.43 4.40
C GLN A 46 -9.61 -35.92 5.70
N SER A 47 -10.46 -36.74 6.34
CA SER A 47 -11.05 -36.40 7.64
C SER A 47 -9.97 -36.28 8.72
N GLN A 48 -9.00 -37.21 8.75
CA GLN A 48 -7.88 -37.14 9.66
C GLN A 48 -7.05 -35.89 9.41
N GLN A 49 -6.77 -35.56 8.15
CA GLN A 49 -6.04 -34.36 7.79
C GLN A 49 -6.74 -33.08 8.26
N GLY A 50 -8.06 -32.97 8.09
CA GLY A 50 -8.81 -31.82 8.60
C GLY A 50 -8.71 -31.67 10.12
N ASN A 51 -8.84 -32.79 10.85
CA ASN A 51 -8.68 -32.80 12.30
C ASN A 51 -7.25 -32.41 12.71
N ASP A 52 -6.25 -32.95 12.04
CA ASP A 52 -4.83 -32.71 12.30
C ASP A 52 -4.45 -31.24 12.07
N VAL A 53 -4.91 -30.66 10.95
CA VAL A 53 -4.72 -29.24 10.64
C VAL A 53 -5.36 -28.36 11.71
N SER A 54 -6.61 -28.65 12.11
CA SER A 54 -7.29 -27.83 13.12
C SER A 54 -6.59 -27.88 14.49
N GLN A 55 -6.11 -29.05 14.91
CA GLN A 55 -5.34 -29.22 16.14
C GLN A 55 -3.98 -28.51 16.05
N CYS A 56 -3.30 -28.59 14.90
CA CYS A 56 -2.04 -27.90 14.69
C CYS A 56 -2.19 -26.38 14.65
N GLN A 57 -3.30 -25.85 14.14
CA GLN A 57 -3.62 -24.41 14.22
C GLN A 57 -3.85 -23.96 15.66
N GLN A 58 -4.57 -24.76 16.46
CA GLN A 58 -4.79 -24.48 17.88
C GLN A 58 -3.47 -24.52 18.67
N TRP A 59 -2.64 -25.55 18.42
CA TRP A 59 -1.30 -25.64 19.01
C TRP A 59 -0.42 -24.46 18.61
N ALA A 60 -0.42 -24.06 17.33
CA ALA A 60 0.34 -22.91 16.85
C ALA A 60 -0.10 -21.62 17.55
N LYS A 61 -1.41 -21.41 17.72
CA LYS A 61 -1.95 -20.26 18.47
C LYS A 61 -1.45 -20.24 19.92
N GLN A 62 -1.50 -21.39 20.61
CA GLN A 62 -1.03 -21.52 22.00
C GLN A 62 0.47 -21.31 22.14
N ASN A 63 1.27 -21.76 21.16
CA ASN A 63 2.75 -21.66 21.23
C ASN A 63 3.28 -20.30 20.79
N THR A 64 2.63 -19.66 19.81
CA THR A 64 3.11 -18.38 19.26
C THR A 64 2.39 -17.17 19.86
N GLY A 65 1.20 -17.36 20.46
CA GLY A 65 0.32 -16.27 20.86
C GLY A 65 -0.37 -15.57 19.69
N ILE A 66 -0.16 -16.03 18.45
CA ILE A 66 -0.64 -15.38 17.23
C ILE A 66 -2.02 -15.93 16.87
N ASP A 67 -3.01 -15.03 16.71
CA ASP A 67 -4.35 -15.37 16.25
C ASP A 67 -4.54 -14.99 14.77
N PRO A 68 -4.60 -15.97 13.84
CA PRO A 68 -4.73 -15.68 12.41
C PRO A 68 -6.04 -14.95 12.07
N MET A 69 -7.12 -15.12 12.86
CA MET A 69 -8.37 -14.41 12.62
C MET A 69 -8.27 -12.93 12.97
N ALA A 70 -7.61 -12.59 14.09
CA ALA A 70 -7.39 -11.20 14.49
C ALA A 70 -6.48 -10.49 13.47
N LEU A 71 -5.44 -11.17 13.00
CA LEU A 71 -4.55 -10.69 11.94
C LEU A 71 -5.27 -10.41 10.62
N ALA A 72 -6.15 -11.33 10.19
CA ALA A 72 -6.95 -11.14 8.98
C ALA A 72 -7.90 -9.93 9.10
N GLN A 73 -8.46 -9.68 10.28
CA GLN A 73 -9.28 -8.49 10.54
C GLN A 73 -8.44 -7.21 10.47
N GLN A 74 -7.21 -7.25 10.98
CA GLN A 74 -6.30 -6.12 10.97
C GLN A 74 -5.79 -5.78 9.56
N ALA A 75 -5.62 -6.80 8.70
CA ALA A 75 -5.25 -6.63 7.29
C ALA A 75 -6.37 -5.98 6.45
N ASN A 76 -7.64 -6.24 6.79
CA ASN A 76 -8.81 -5.77 6.04
C ASN A 76 -9.33 -4.39 6.49
N GLN A 77 -8.62 -3.70 7.39
CA GLN A 77 -9.02 -2.35 7.80
C GLN A 77 -8.86 -1.36 6.62
N PRO A 78 -9.94 -0.68 6.19
CA PRO A 78 -9.85 0.28 5.10
C PRO A 78 -8.95 1.45 5.50
N PRO A 79 -8.14 1.99 4.56
CA PRO A 79 -7.32 3.16 4.85
C PRO A 79 -8.21 4.31 5.33
N PRO A 80 -7.79 5.10 6.34
CA PRO A 80 -8.57 6.21 6.84
C PRO A 80 -8.92 7.16 5.67
N THR A 81 -10.21 7.47 5.53
CA THR A 81 -10.73 8.30 4.45
C THR A 81 -10.03 9.65 4.44
N GLN A 82 -9.19 9.88 3.43
CA GLN A 82 -8.57 11.19 3.26
C GLN A 82 -9.63 12.15 2.75
N GLN A 83 -10.22 12.92 3.67
CA GLN A 83 -11.21 13.95 3.37
C GLN A 83 -10.76 14.82 2.19
N GLN A 84 -11.59 14.80 1.15
CA GLN A 84 -11.44 15.55 -0.08
C GLN A 84 -11.68 17.04 0.24
N GLY A 85 -10.69 17.71 0.84
CA GLY A 85 -10.88 19.09 1.31
C GLY A 85 -9.63 19.76 1.91
N GLY A 86 -8.51 19.06 2.06
CA GLY A 86 -7.33 19.64 2.73
C GLY A 86 -6.75 20.89 2.06
N ARG A 87 -6.91 21.06 0.73
CA ARG A 87 -6.54 22.30 0.03
C ARG A 87 -7.51 23.46 0.33
N VAL A 88 -8.82 23.20 0.37
CA VAL A 88 -9.84 24.21 0.69
C VAL A 88 -9.75 24.62 2.15
N ARG A 89 -9.53 23.65 3.06
CA ARG A 89 -9.31 23.90 4.48
C ARG A 89 -8.00 24.67 4.74
N GLY A 90 -6.94 24.34 4.00
CA GLY A 90 -5.67 25.07 4.06
C GLY A 90 -5.79 26.50 3.53
N ALA A 91 -6.51 26.71 2.43
CA ALA A 91 -6.79 28.03 1.87
C ALA A 91 -7.67 28.87 2.81
N ALA A 92 -8.77 28.32 3.31
CA ALA A 92 -9.67 29.03 4.23
C ALA A 92 -8.99 29.36 5.58
N GLY A 93 -8.24 28.41 6.14
CA GLY A 93 -7.45 28.64 7.36
C GLY A 93 -6.34 29.67 7.16
N GLY A 94 -5.66 29.62 6.00
CA GLY A 94 -4.66 30.62 5.63
C GLY A 94 -5.25 32.02 5.38
N ALA A 95 -6.43 32.09 4.76
CA ALA A 95 -7.12 33.35 4.51
C ALA A 95 -7.54 34.03 5.82
N ALA A 96 -8.08 33.29 6.78
CA ALA A 96 -8.47 33.83 8.08
C ALA A 96 -7.25 34.34 8.86
N ALA A 97 -6.16 33.58 8.90
CA ALA A 97 -4.92 33.99 9.54
C ALA A 97 -4.29 35.21 8.85
N GLY A 98 -4.26 35.22 7.51
CA GLY A 98 -3.75 36.33 6.73
C GLY A 98 -4.60 37.60 6.83
N ALA A 99 -5.92 37.48 6.97
CA ALA A 99 -6.82 38.61 7.20
C ALA A 99 -6.55 39.28 8.55
N ALA A 100 -6.34 38.49 9.61
CA ALA A 100 -6.02 38.99 10.93
C ALA A 100 -4.69 39.77 10.93
N MET A 101 -3.67 39.25 10.24
CA MET A 101 -2.38 39.93 10.10
C MET A 101 -2.49 41.17 9.19
N GLY A 102 -3.25 41.09 8.10
CA GLY A 102 -3.47 42.20 7.17
C GLY A 102 -4.28 43.35 7.77
N ALA A 103 -5.21 43.06 8.69
CA ALA A 103 -5.98 44.06 9.40
C ALA A 103 -5.08 44.98 10.27
N ILE A 104 -4.00 44.44 10.81
CA ILE A 104 -2.99 45.21 11.56
C ILE A 104 -2.21 46.14 10.62
N ALA A 105 -1.99 45.73 9.37
CA ALA A 105 -1.30 46.50 8.34
C ALA A 105 -2.24 47.40 7.49
N GLY A 106 -3.52 47.49 7.84
CA GLY A 106 -4.50 48.38 7.18
C GLY A 106 -5.22 47.80 5.97
N ASP A 107 -4.98 46.55 5.58
CA ASP A 107 -5.69 45.88 4.48
C ASP A 107 -5.88 44.38 4.77
N ALA A 108 -6.98 44.08 5.44
CA ALA A 108 -7.38 42.70 5.72
C ALA A 108 -7.64 41.89 4.44
N GLY A 109 -8.07 42.53 3.35
CA GLY A 109 -8.39 41.87 2.08
C GLY A 109 -7.15 41.36 1.36
N LYS A 110 -6.10 42.19 1.25
CA LYS A 110 -4.79 41.77 0.74
C LYS A 110 -4.14 40.71 1.61
N GLY A 111 -4.21 40.88 2.93
CA GLY A 111 -3.71 39.88 3.88
C GLY A 111 -4.43 38.54 3.75
N ALA A 112 -5.76 38.56 3.58
CA ALA A 112 -6.57 37.38 3.35
C ALA A 112 -6.21 36.67 2.04
N ALA A 113 -6.08 37.41 0.94
CA ALA A 113 -5.72 36.84 -0.36
C ALA A 113 -4.32 36.21 -0.35
N ALA A 114 -3.34 36.91 0.24
CA ALA A 114 -1.98 36.40 0.41
C ALA A 114 -1.94 35.16 1.33
N GLY A 115 -2.66 35.22 2.46
CA GLY A 115 -2.80 34.11 3.39
C GLY A 115 -3.52 32.90 2.78
N ALA A 116 -4.52 33.11 1.93
CA ALA A 116 -5.22 32.04 1.21
C ALA A 116 -4.29 31.30 0.25
N ALA A 117 -3.51 32.05 -0.54
CA ALA A 117 -2.54 31.47 -1.47
C ALA A 117 -1.43 30.70 -0.73
N GLY A 118 -0.85 31.31 0.32
CA GLY A 118 0.17 30.67 1.15
C GLY A 118 -0.36 29.43 1.90
N GLY A 119 -1.56 29.53 2.47
CA GLY A 119 -2.23 28.43 3.17
C GLY A 119 -2.64 27.28 2.25
N ALA A 120 -2.99 27.54 1.00
CA ALA A 120 -3.26 26.50 0.01
C ALA A 120 -1.99 25.68 -0.31
N VAL A 121 -0.84 26.35 -0.45
CA VAL A 121 0.45 25.70 -0.70
C VAL A 121 0.90 24.89 0.52
N MET A 122 0.93 25.51 1.70
CA MET A 122 1.27 24.85 2.98
C MET A 122 0.35 23.67 3.28
N GLY A 123 -0.98 23.85 3.10
CA GLY A 123 -1.96 22.79 3.23
C GLY A 123 -1.71 21.64 2.25
N GLY A 124 -1.31 21.93 1.01
CA GLY A 124 -0.91 20.94 0.01
C GLY A 124 0.34 20.14 0.41
N VAL A 125 1.37 20.81 0.94
CA VAL A 125 2.61 20.17 1.43
C VAL A 125 2.31 19.27 2.63
N HIS A 126 1.58 19.77 3.62
CA HIS A 126 1.18 18.99 4.79
C HIS A 126 0.30 17.80 4.41
N GLN A 127 -0.61 17.95 3.45
CA GLN A 127 -1.41 16.84 2.96
C GLN A 127 -0.54 15.76 2.31
N ARG A 128 0.48 16.14 1.53
CA ARG A 128 1.44 15.19 0.95
C ARG A 128 2.26 14.49 2.04
N GLN A 129 2.69 15.21 3.07
CA GLN A 129 3.43 14.64 4.19
C GLN A 129 2.57 13.65 4.98
N ARG A 130 1.31 13.99 5.28
CA ARG A 130 0.36 13.09 5.95
C ARG A 130 0.06 11.85 5.10
N ARG A 131 -0.04 11.98 3.78
CA ARG A 131 -0.16 10.83 2.86
C ARG A 131 1.05 9.92 2.94
N ARG A 132 2.26 10.47 2.93
CA ARG A 132 3.50 9.69 3.06
C ARG A 132 3.59 8.99 4.42
N ALA A 133 3.26 9.70 5.51
CA ALA A 133 3.24 9.13 6.85
C ALA A 133 2.17 8.03 7.01
N ALA A 134 0.96 8.24 6.46
CA ALA A 134 -0.09 7.22 6.46
C ALA A 134 0.30 6.01 5.61
N ALA A 135 0.90 6.23 4.43
CA ALA A 135 1.40 5.14 3.58
C ALA A 135 2.54 4.36 4.24
N SER A 136 3.49 5.04 4.90
CA SER A 136 4.56 4.35 5.63
C SER A 136 4.03 3.56 6.83
N GLN A 137 3.06 4.11 7.57
CA GLN A 137 2.39 3.42 8.66
C GLN A 137 1.67 2.16 8.16
N GLN A 138 0.96 2.28 7.03
CA GLN A 138 0.22 1.18 6.44
C GLN A 138 1.16 0.09 5.91
N GLN A 139 2.29 0.47 5.31
CA GLN A 139 3.30 -0.47 4.85
C GLN A 139 3.97 -1.20 6.03
N ALA A 140 4.30 -0.49 7.11
CA ALA A 140 4.85 -1.10 8.32
C ALA A 140 3.86 -2.09 8.96
N ASN A 141 2.58 -1.73 9.06
CA ASN A 141 1.55 -2.60 9.61
C ASN A 141 1.33 -3.85 8.74
N GLN A 142 1.30 -3.70 7.41
CA GLN A 142 1.21 -4.86 6.50
C GLN A 142 2.41 -5.80 6.64
N GLN A 143 3.61 -5.24 6.80
CA GLN A 143 4.82 -6.04 6.96
C GLN A 143 4.81 -6.80 8.28
N GLN A 144 4.38 -6.17 9.38
CA GLN A 144 4.20 -6.85 10.67
C GLN A 144 3.19 -7.99 10.57
N VAL A 145 2.02 -7.74 9.99
CA VAL A 145 0.97 -8.75 9.77
C VAL A 145 1.49 -9.93 8.95
N SER A 146 2.27 -9.67 7.90
CA SER A 146 2.86 -10.73 7.07
C SER A 146 3.88 -11.59 7.83
N GLN A 147 4.64 -10.98 8.75
CA GLN A 147 5.64 -11.69 9.55
C GLN A 147 5.00 -12.55 10.63
N GLU A 148 3.96 -12.04 11.29
CA GLU A 148 3.19 -12.81 12.27
C GLU A 148 2.49 -14.00 11.60
N MET A 149 1.87 -13.79 10.43
CA MET A 149 1.25 -14.87 9.66
C MET A 149 2.29 -15.93 9.23
N THR A 150 3.48 -15.50 8.80
CA THR A 150 4.58 -16.42 8.45
C THR A 150 5.03 -17.25 9.66
N THR A 151 5.12 -16.63 10.83
CA THR A 151 5.51 -17.30 12.08
C THR A 151 4.46 -18.31 12.51
N PHE A 152 3.18 -17.95 12.42
CA PHE A 152 2.06 -18.85 12.66
C PHE A 152 2.09 -20.04 11.69
N ASN A 153 2.21 -19.80 10.38
CA ASN A 153 2.26 -20.84 9.36
C ASN A 153 3.45 -21.78 9.56
N ARG A 154 4.61 -21.26 9.98
CA ARG A 154 5.78 -22.07 10.34
C ARG A 154 5.47 -22.99 11.51
N ALA A 155 4.80 -22.51 12.56
CA ALA A 155 4.40 -23.33 13.69
C ALA A 155 3.42 -24.45 13.26
N VAL A 156 2.41 -24.12 12.46
CA VAL A 156 1.49 -25.13 11.90
C VAL A 156 2.26 -26.17 11.08
N SER A 157 3.19 -25.73 10.23
CA SER A 157 4.01 -26.63 9.40
C SER A 157 4.87 -27.58 10.24
N ALA A 158 5.43 -27.12 11.36
CA ALA A 158 6.23 -27.95 12.26
C ALA A 158 5.38 -29.03 12.93
N CYS A 159 4.18 -28.67 13.40
CA CYS A 159 3.21 -29.62 13.95
C CYS A 159 2.78 -30.66 12.91
N MET A 160 2.43 -30.21 11.70
CA MET A 160 2.04 -31.10 10.59
C MET A 160 3.18 -32.05 10.20
N THR A 161 4.43 -31.56 10.16
CA THR A 161 5.62 -32.38 9.90
C THR A 161 5.80 -33.46 10.97
N GLY A 162 5.61 -33.12 12.25
CA GLY A 162 5.65 -34.09 13.35
C GLY A 162 4.61 -35.21 13.24
N ARG A 163 3.44 -34.91 12.66
CA ARG A 163 2.36 -35.88 12.39
C ARG A 163 2.59 -36.73 11.12
N GLY A 164 3.67 -36.47 10.39
CA GLY A 164 4.04 -37.22 9.18
C GLY A 164 3.39 -36.68 7.91
N TYR A 165 3.02 -35.39 7.88
CA TYR A 165 2.70 -34.70 6.63
C TYR A 165 3.98 -34.09 6.05
N THR A 166 4.10 -34.12 4.72
CA THR A 166 5.12 -33.33 4.02
C THR A 166 4.52 -31.98 3.65
N VAL A 167 5.21 -30.90 4.01
CA VAL A 167 4.78 -29.53 3.74
C VAL A 167 5.47 -29.04 2.47
N GLN A 168 4.70 -28.49 1.53
CA GLN A 168 5.19 -27.87 0.29
C GLN A 168 4.67 -26.43 0.15
#